data_AF-A0A7R9R1T2-F1
#
_entry.id   AF-A0A7R9R1T2-F1
#
_cell.length_a   1.000
_cell.length_b   1.000
_cell.length_c   1.000
_cell.angle_alpha   90.00
_cell.angle_beta   90.00
_cell.angle_gamma   90.00
#
_symmetry.space_group_name_H-M   'P 1'
#
loop_
_entity.id
_entity.type
_entity.pdbx_description
1 polymer ?
#
loop_
_entity_poly.entity_id
_entity_poly.type
_entity_poly.pdbx_seq_one_letter_code
_entity_poly.pdbx_strand_id
1 'polypeptide(L)'
;MHIYVPQRYRSRNLTVNEHRLTTPFDIHSTLKHIIEGKPNHTLSYGLSLLEEIPYDRSCDSIPILEHWCGCQTSQPIHDLHSVRPMAEFVVTKLNDLLHDKYRKQMNAKTVVSTEVKHYLLTIRVHPSDGVFESTVHLNTTSHQMLIIGDIS
;
A
#
# COMPACT_ATOMS: atom_id res chain seq x y z
N MET A 1 5.67 -18.08 -18.78
CA MET A 1 6.41 -16.97 -19.41
C MET A 1 7.89 -17.19 -19.12
N HIS A 2 8.70 -17.54 -20.12
CA HIS A 2 10.15 -17.68 -19.94
C HIS A 2 10.82 -16.35 -20.28
N ILE A 3 11.44 -15.71 -19.29
CA ILE A 3 12.23 -14.50 -19.49
C ILE A 3 13.69 -14.94 -19.67
N TYR A 4 14.23 -14.76 -20.88
CA TYR A 4 15.65 -14.99 -21.16
C TYR A 4 16.49 -13.83 -20.64
N VAL A 5 17.38 -14.10 -19.69
CA VAL A 5 18.35 -13.14 -19.17
C VAL A 5 19.72 -13.45 -19.80
N PRO A 6 20.27 -12.56 -20.65
CA PRO A 6 21.59 -12.75 -21.25
C PRO A 6 22.67 -13.01 -20.20
N GLN A 7 23.67 -13.84 -20.51
CA GLN A 7 24.75 -14.23 -19.58
C GLN A 7 25.48 -13.02 -18.97
N ARG A 8 25.63 -11.90 -19.70
CA ARG A 8 26.22 -10.65 -19.18
C ARG A 8 25.43 -10.03 -18.01
N TYR A 9 24.17 -10.40 -17.84
CA TYR A 9 23.28 -9.95 -16.77
C TYR A 9 23.04 -11.02 -15.71
N ARG A 10 23.72 -12.18 -15.77
CA ARG A 10 23.87 -13.07 -14.61
C ARG A 10 24.73 -12.35 -13.58
N SER A 11 24.05 -11.63 -12.70
CA SER A 11 24.70 -10.84 -11.67
C SER A 11 24.57 -11.54 -10.33
N ARG A 12 25.68 -11.67 -9.61
CA ARG A 12 25.68 -12.05 -8.18
C ARG A 12 24.77 -11.14 -7.37
N ASN A 13 24.58 -9.90 -7.84
CA ASN A 13 23.72 -8.92 -7.18
C ASN A 13 22.26 -9.36 -7.14
N LEU A 14 21.74 -10.09 -8.14
CA LEU A 14 20.36 -10.59 -8.08
C LEU A 14 20.15 -11.54 -6.89
N THR A 15 21.13 -12.39 -6.60
CA THR A 15 21.09 -13.30 -5.44
C THR A 15 21.26 -12.54 -4.12
N VAL A 16 22.14 -11.53 -4.08
CA VAL A 16 22.29 -10.68 -2.89
C VAL A 16 21.01 -9.89 -2.61
N ASN A 17 20.37 -9.38 -3.66
CA ASN A 17 19.18 -8.54 -3.62
C ASN A 17 17.90 -9.30 -3.24
N GLU A 18 17.90 -10.63 -3.31
CA GLU A 18 16.78 -11.47 -2.84
C GLU A 18 16.41 -11.20 -1.38
N HIS A 19 17.41 -10.80 -0.58
CA HIS A 19 17.24 -10.48 0.85
C HIS A 19 17.31 -8.98 1.12
N ARG A 20 17.10 -8.13 0.10
CA ARG A 20 17.12 -6.66 0.22
C ARG A 20 15.72 -6.11 -0.05
N LEU A 21 15.41 -4.97 0.57
CA LEU A 21 14.17 -4.25 0.28
C LEU A 21 14.21 -3.75 -1.16
N THR A 22 13.26 -4.19 -1.99
CA THR A 22 13.11 -3.78 -3.39
C THR A 22 11.71 -3.23 -3.64
N THR A 23 11.57 -2.45 -4.71
CA THR A 23 10.35 -1.72 -5.08
C THR A 23 10.08 -1.87 -6.58
N PRO A 24 8.86 -1.59 -7.06
CA PRO A 24 8.57 -1.55 -8.50
C PRO A 24 9.46 -0.57 -9.27
N PHE A 25 9.95 0.50 -8.63
CA PHE A 25 10.88 1.44 -9.25
C PHE A 25 12.24 0.79 -9.57
N ASP A 26 12.68 -0.17 -8.76
CA ASP A 26 13.94 -0.90 -9.03
C ASP A 26 13.80 -1.80 -10.26
N ILE A 27 12.61 -2.39 -10.47
CA ILE A 27 12.29 -3.15 -11.69
C ILE A 27 12.34 -2.21 -12.90
N HIS A 28 11.72 -1.04 -12.81
CA HIS A 28 11.79 -0.02 -13.87
C HIS A 28 13.24 0.37 -14.21
N SER A 29 14.06 0.66 -13.20
CA SER A 29 15.49 0.98 -13.37
C SER A 29 16.28 -0.19 -13.97
N THR A 30 15.95 -1.43 -13.59
CA THR A 30 16.55 -2.64 -14.14
C THR A 30 16.24 -2.81 -15.63
N LEU A 31 14.99 -2.62 -16.02
CA LEU A 31 14.59 -2.69 -17.44
C LEU A 31 15.31 -1.62 -18.26
N LYS A 32 15.41 -0.40 -17.74
CA LYS A 32 16.15 0.69 -18.40
C LYS A 32 17.63 0.34 -18.54
N HIS A 33 18.26 -0.20 -17.49
CA HIS A 33 19.64 -0.67 -17.54
C HIS A 33 19.82 -1.74 -18.63
N ILE A 34 18.92 -2.73 -18.73
CA ILE A 34 19.00 -3.77 -19.77
C ILE A 34 18.94 -3.15 -21.17
N ILE A 35 18.05 -2.18 -21.39
CA ILE A 35 17.86 -1.51 -22.69
C ILE A 35 19.07 -0.64 -23.05
N GLU A 36 19.55 0.16 -22.10
CA GLU A 36 20.64 1.12 -22.32
C GLU A 36 22.03 0.45 -22.27
N GLY A 37 22.11 -0.79 -21.75
CA GLY A 37 23.35 -1.55 -21.58
C GLY A 37 24.24 -1.04 -20.44
N LYS A 38 23.79 -0.05 -19.67
CA LYS A 38 24.52 0.55 -18.54
C LYS A 38 23.53 1.02 -17.47
N PRO A 39 23.93 1.09 -16.19
CA PRO A 39 23.04 1.56 -15.13
C PRO A 39 22.73 3.04 -15.33
N ASN A 40 21.50 3.42 -14.97
CA ASN A 40 21.04 4.78 -15.08
C ASN A 40 20.77 5.38 -13.70
N HIS A 41 21.79 6.07 -13.18
CA HIS A 41 21.77 6.68 -11.85
C HIS A 41 20.99 8.01 -11.82
N THR A 42 20.48 8.48 -12.96
CA THR A 42 19.65 9.70 -13.01
C THR A 42 18.20 9.43 -12.61
N LEU A 43 17.80 8.16 -12.53
CA LEU A 43 16.49 7.78 -12.00
C LEU A 43 16.48 7.95 -10.49
N SER A 44 15.82 9.01 -10.02
CA SER A 44 15.65 9.33 -8.59
C SER A 44 14.93 8.23 -7.79
N TYR A 45 14.11 7.42 -8.46
CA TYR A 45 13.12 6.59 -7.78
C TYR A 45 13.54 5.16 -7.46
N GLY A 46 14.55 4.60 -8.14
CA GLY A 46 14.92 3.20 -7.97
C GLY A 46 16.30 2.85 -8.52
N LEU A 47 16.88 1.78 -8.00
CA LEU A 47 18.19 1.25 -8.36
C LEU A 47 18.04 0.00 -9.22
N SER A 48 18.96 -0.20 -10.16
CA SER A 48 18.94 -1.42 -10.97
C SER A 48 19.27 -2.64 -10.10
N LEU A 49 18.44 -3.70 -10.16
CA LEU A 49 18.66 -4.98 -9.47
C LEU A 49 19.87 -5.77 -10.00
N LEU A 50 20.45 -5.35 -11.12
CA LEU A 50 21.73 -5.87 -11.62
C LEU A 50 22.93 -5.31 -10.82
N GLU A 51 22.71 -4.29 -9.99
CA GLU A 51 23.65 -3.70 -9.03
C GLU A 51 23.24 -4.10 -7.60
N GLU A 52 24.16 -4.01 -6.64
CA GLU A 52 23.83 -4.33 -5.25
C GLU A 52 22.93 -3.24 -4.66
N ILE A 53 21.79 -3.65 -4.09
CA ILE A 53 20.90 -2.77 -3.34
C ILE A 53 21.45 -2.60 -1.91
N PRO A 54 21.54 -1.38 -1.35
CA PRO A 54 22.06 -1.15 0.00
C PRO A 54 21.37 -2.02 1.07
N TYR A 55 22.13 -2.47 2.06
CA TYR A 55 21.63 -3.39 3.10
C TYR A 55 20.69 -2.69 4.07
N ASP A 56 21.02 -1.44 4.37
CA ASP A 56 20.34 -0.53 5.28
C ASP A 56 19.22 0.28 4.60
N ARG A 57 18.82 -0.11 3.39
CA ARG A 57 17.69 0.52 2.69
C ARG A 57 16.40 0.31 3.47
N SER A 58 15.77 1.39 3.92
CA SER A 58 14.50 1.39 4.64
C SER A 58 13.41 2.07 3.81
N CYS A 59 12.15 1.93 4.21
CA CYS A 59 11.04 2.65 3.56
C CYS A 59 11.16 4.18 3.72
N ASP A 60 11.87 4.66 4.75
CA ASP A 60 12.14 6.09 4.95
C ASP A 60 13.24 6.62 4.00
N SER A 61 14.12 5.73 3.51
CA SER A 61 15.22 6.08 2.63
C SER A 61 14.85 6.03 1.14
N ILE A 62 13.58 5.83 0.80
CA ILE A 62 13.12 5.69 -0.59
C ILE A 62 11.84 6.50 -0.88
N PRO A 63 11.63 6.91 -2.15
CA PRO A 63 10.48 7.73 -2.53
C PRO A 63 9.23 6.87 -2.79
N ILE A 64 8.78 6.12 -1.78
CA ILE A 64 7.47 5.45 -1.76
C ILE A 64 6.62 6.02 -0.62
N LEU A 65 5.29 5.96 -0.74
CA LEU A 65 4.41 6.32 0.37
C LEU A 65 4.38 5.18 1.40
N GLU A 66 4.15 5.49 2.68
CA GLU A 66 4.19 4.53 3.78
C GLU A 66 3.29 3.30 3.53
N HIS A 67 2.12 3.50 2.92
CA HIS A 67 1.17 2.43 2.60
C HIS A 67 1.60 1.48 1.46
N TRP A 68 2.68 1.79 0.73
CA TRP A 68 3.28 0.88 -0.26
C TRP A 68 4.49 0.14 0.32
N CYS A 69 4.84 0.38 1.57
CA CYS A 69 5.96 -0.29 2.23
C CYS A 69 5.60 -1.74 2.55
N GLY A 70 6.28 -2.70 1.93
CA GLY A 70 6.10 -4.13 2.21
C GLY A 70 6.54 -4.58 3.62
N CYS A 71 7.08 -3.68 4.44
CA CYS A 71 7.43 -3.96 5.83
C CYS A 71 6.22 -3.88 6.79
N GLN A 72 5.06 -3.39 6.32
CA GLN A 72 3.87 -3.30 7.15
C GLN A 72 3.33 -4.69 7.48
N THR A 73 3.06 -4.92 8.75
CA THR A 73 2.44 -6.15 9.25
C THR A 73 1.10 -5.83 9.87
N SER A 74 0.05 -6.49 9.39
CA SER A 74 -1.30 -6.34 9.93
C SER A 74 -1.50 -7.20 11.18
N GLN A 75 -2.07 -6.60 12.23
CA GLN A 75 -2.51 -7.28 13.45
C GLN A 75 -4.02 -7.11 13.65
N PRO A 76 -4.77 -8.22 13.81
CA PRO A 76 -6.22 -8.14 14.00
C PRO A 76 -6.56 -7.38 15.29
N ILE A 77 -7.46 -6.40 15.16
CA ILE A 77 -7.98 -5.65 16.30
C ILE A 77 -9.17 -6.40 16.88
N HIS A 78 -9.11 -6.67 18.17
CA HIS A 78 -10.13 -7.45 18.88
C HIS A 78 -11.19 -6.57 19.54
N ASP A 79 -10.86 -5.32 19.86
CA ASP A 79 -11.82 -4.36 20.42
C ASP A 79 -12.60 -3.63 19.31
N LEU A 80 -13.77 -4.18 18.99
CA LEU A 80 -14.66 -3.61 17.98
C LEU A 80 -15.29 -2.27 18.39
N HIS A 81 -15.26 -1.90 19.69
CA HIS A 81 -15.81 -0.61 20.14
C HIS A 81 -14.95 0.55 19.67
N SER A 82 -13.62 0.39 19.70
CA SER A 82 -12.68 1.41 19.25
C SER A 82 -12.78 1.71 17.74
N VAL A 83 -13.22 0.75 16.92
CA VAL A 83 -13.25 0.87 15.45
C VAL A 83 -14.60 1.30 14.88
N ARG A 84 -15.67 1.21 15.66
CA ARG A 84 -17.02 1.58 15.22
C ARG A 84 -17.12 3.05 14.72
N PRO A 85 -16.55 4.06 15.42
CA PRO A 85 -16.60 5.44 14.93
C PRO A 85 -15.90 5.62 13.59
N MET A 86 -14.81 4.87 13.35
CA MET A 86 -14.09 4.92 12.07
C MET A 86 -14.91 4.29 10.94
N ALA A 87 -15.63 3.20 11.20
CA ALA A 87 -16.53 2.60 10.22
C ALA A 87 -17.70 3.53 9.86
N GLU A 88 -18.30 4.19 10.84
CA GLU A 88 -19.36 5.20 10.62
C GLU A 88 -18.83 6.39 9.80
N PHE A 89 -17.58 6.82 10.05
CA PHE A 89 -16.90 7.84 9.26
C PHE A 89 -16.70 7.42 7.80
N VAL A 90 -16.22 6.20 7.54
CA VAL A 90 -16.04 5.69 6.17
C VAL A 90 -17.38 5.60 5.43
N VAL A 91 -18.43 5.09 6.08
CA VAL A 91 -19.77 5.03 5.47
C VAL A 91 -20.33 6.43 5.16
N THR A 92 -20.08 7.40 6.02
CA THR A 92 -20.47 8.80 5.76
C THR A 92 -19.79 9.31 4.50
N LYS A 93 -18.48 9.08 4.35
CA LYS A 93 -17.74 9.44 3.13
C LYS A 93 -18.22 8.69 1.89
N LEU A 94 -18.53 7.42 2.02
CA LEU A 94 -19.11 6.61 0.95
C LEU A 94 -20.46 7.19 0.49
N ASN A 95 -21.33 7.57 1.44
CA ASN A 95 -22.62 8.20 1.14
C ASN A 95 -22.45 9.56 0.46
N ASP A 96 -21.48 10.38 0.87
CA ASP A 96 -21.15 11.67 0.23
C ASP A 96 -20.74 11.47 -1.25
N LEU A 97 -19.86 10.48 -1.52
CA LEU A 97 -19.41 10.15 -2.88
C LEU A 97 -20.53 9.67 -3.79
N LEU A 98 -21.57 9.07 -3.21
CA LEU A 98 -22.69 8.48 -3.95
C LEU A 98 -23.90 9.42 -4.05
N HIS A 99 -23.90 10.53 -3.32
CA HIS A 99 -25.03 11.45 -3.17
C HIS A 99 -25.56 11.99 -4.51
N ASP A 100 -24.70 12.12 -5.53
CA ASP A 100 -25.08 12.58 -6.86
C ASP A 100 -25.71 11.49 -7.75
N LYS A 101 -25.54 10.20 -7.42
CA LYS A 101 -25.90 9.08 -8.32
C LYS A 101 -26.90 8.08 -7.72
N TYR A 102 -26.99 7.98 -6.39
CA TYR A 102 -27.85 7.01 -5.71
C TYR A 102 -28.54 7.61 -4.48
N ARG A 103 -29.88 7.54 -4.42
CA ARG A 103 -30.71 8.12 -3.34
C ARG A 103 -30.77 7.31 -2.04
N LYS A 104 -30.19 6.11 -2.00
CA LYS A 104 -30.27 5.23 -0.81
C LYS A 104 -29.01 5.37 0.03
N GLN A 105 -29.15 5.92 1.22
CA GLN A 105 -28.09 5.99 2.22
C GLN A 105 -27.76 4.59 2.75
N MET A 106 -26.48 4.34 2.94
CA MET A 106 -25.95 3.08 3.47
C MET A 106 -25.52 3.21 4.91
N ASN A 107 -25.50 2.07 5.61
CA ASN A 107 -25.05 1.94 6.99
C ASN A 107 -24.10 0.75 7.14
N ALA A 108 -23.11 0.84 8.04
CA ALA A 108 -22.20 -0.27 8.35
C ALA A 108 -22.95 -1.39 9.11
N LYS A 109 -22.83 -2.63 8.63
CA LYS A 109 -23.43 -3.85 9.19
C LYS A 109 -22.39 -4.71 9.93
N THR A 110 -21.17 -4.77 9.40
CA THR A 110 -20.07 -5.55 9.99
C THR A 110 -18.77 -4.82 9.75
N VAL A 111 -17.90 -4.78 10.76
CA VAL A 111 -16.62 -4.06 10.75
C VAL A 111 -15.53 -5.04 11.16
N VAL A 112 -14.49 -5.13 10.36
CA VAL A 112 -13.27 -5.90 10.66
C VAL A 112 -12.09 -4.97 10.51
N SER A 113 -11.13 -5.00 11.44
CA SER A 113 -9.93 -4.14 11.38
C SER A 113 -8.64 -4.86 11.70
N THR A 114 -7.56 -4.47 11.02
CA THR A 114 -6.30 -5.25 11.01
C THR A 114 -5.00 -4.48 11.23
N GLU A 115 -4.93 -3.19 11.60
CA GLU A 115 -3.61 -2.50 11.79
C GLU A 115 -3.60 -1.39 12.86
N VAL A 116 -2.43 -1.14 13.49
CA VAL A 116 -2.29 -0.27 14.69
C VAL A 116 -1.73 1.15 14.39
N LYS A 117 -1.13 1.38 13.22
CA LYS A 117 -0.75 2.74 12.75
C LYS A 117 -1.82 3.38 11.84
N HIS A 118 -2.44 2.54 11.03
CA HIS A 118 -3.58 2.87 10.19
C HIS A 118 -4.59 1.76 10.39
N TYR A 119 -5.88 2.06 10.40
CA TYR A 119 -6.93 1.06 10.53
C TYR A 119 -7.36 0.68 9.13
N LEU A 120 -6.91 -0.48 8.64
CA LEU A 120 -7.55 -1.11 7.49
C LEU A 120 -8.92 -1.61 7.96
N LEU A 121 -9.99 -1.19 7.30
CA LEU A 121 -11.37 -1.51 7.65
C LEU A 121 -12.04 -2.23 6.49
N THR A 122 -12.55 -3.43 6.75
CA THR A 122 -13.49 -4.10 5.86
C THR A 122 -14.90 -3.89 6.40
N ILE A 123 -15.75 -3.22 5.62
CA ILE A 123 -17.11 -2.82 6.02
C ILE A 123 -18.12 -3.46 5.08
N ARG A 124 -19.05 -4.23 5.65
CA ARG A 124 -20.25 -4.66 4.92
C ARG A 124 -21.35 -3.61 5.10
N VAL A 125 -21.97 -3.15 4.03
CA VAL A 125 -23.03 -2.13 4.09
C VAL A 125 -24.43 -2.70 3.88
N HIS A 126 -25.44 -2.05 4.45
CA HIS A 126 -26.86 -2.31 4.17
C HIS A 126 -27.47 -1.09 3.44
N PRO A 127 -28.35 -1.24 2.42
CA PRO A 127 -29.11 -2.45 2.05
C PRO A 127 -28.50 -3.38 1.00
N SER A 128 -27.42 -3.00 0.32
CA SER A 128 -26.87 -3.79 -0.80
C SER A 128 -26.08 -5.02 -0.41
N ASP A 129 -25.72 -5.17 0.88
CA ASP A 129 -24.74 -6.16 1.38
C ASP A 129 -23.37 -6.08 0.67
N GLY A 130 -23.07 -4.96 0.02
CA GLY A 130 -21.77 -4.66 -0.56
C GLY A 130 -20.67 -4.64 0.51
N VAL A 131 -19.46 -5.02 0.12
CA VAL A 131 -18.28 -5.02 0.99
C VAL A 131 -17.30 -4.01 0.45
N PHE A 132 -16.84 -3.11 1.32
CA PHE A 132 -15.88 -2.08 1.01
C PHE A 132 -14.66 -2.18 1.92
N GLU A 133 -13.51 -1.80 1.40
CA GLU A 133 -12.26 -1.69 2.14
C GLU A 133 -11.75 -0.24 2.14
N SER A 134 -11.29 0.23 3.31
CA SER A 134 -10.76 1.57 3.47
C SER A 134 -9.67 1.62 4.53
N THR A 135 -8.66 2.45 4.32
CA THR A 135 -7.61 2.72 5.30
C THR A 135 -7.88 4.04 6.02
N VAL A 136 -7.99 4.01 7.35
CA VAL A 136 -8.26 5.19 8.18
C VAL A 136 -7.06 5.50 9.05
N HIS A 137 -6.57 6.74 8.98
CA HIS A 137 -5.60 7.26 9.94
C HIS A 137 -6.31 8.02 11.06
N LEU A 138 -6.03 7.64 12.30
CA LEU A 138 -6.56 8.29 13.50
C LEU A 138 -5.45 9.09 14.18
N ASN A 139 -5.62 10.40 14.25
CA ASN A 139 -4.77 11.26 15.07
C ASN A 139 -5.27 11.20 16.52
N THR A 140 -4.52 10.53 17.40
CA THR A 140 -4.89 10.35 18.81
C THR A 140 -4.93 11.64 19.62
N THR A 141 -4.26 12.70 19.17
CA THR A 141 -4.20 14.00 19.86
C THR A 141 -5.39 14.87 19.52
N SER A 142 -5.75 14.96 18.24
CA SER A 142 -6.89 15.78 17.77
C SER A 142 -8.20 15.00 17.62
N HIS A 143 -8.17 13.67 17.79
CA HIS A 143 -9.28 12.75 17.48
C HIS A 143 -9.79 12.88 16.04
N GLN A 144 -8.95 13.37 15.12
CA GLN A 144 -9.31 13.52 13.71
C GLN A 144 -9.05 12.21 12.95
N MET A 145 -9.99 11.88 12.07
CA MET A 145 -9.91 10.73 11.17
C MET A 145 -9.72 11.19 9.73
N LEU A 146 -8.82 10.52 9.01
CA LEU A 146 -8.54 10.78 7.60
C LEU A 146 -8.57 9.46 6.83
N ILE A 147 -9.26 9.44 5.68
CA ILE A 147 -9.16 8.33 4.73
C ILE A 147 -7.85 8.47 3.96
N ILE A 148 -7.04 7.41 3.95
CA ILE A 148 -5.82 7.34 3.15
C ILE A 148 -6.12 6.49 1.91
N GLY A 149 -5.90 7.07 0.74
CA GLY A 149 -6.18 6.41 -0.53
C GLY A 149 -7.67 6.41 -0.85
N ASP A 150 -8.10 5.38 -1.57
CA ASP A 150 -9.47 5.22 -2.05
C ASP A 150 -10.29 4.26 -1.18
N ILE A 151 -11.61 4.36 -1.26
CA ILE A 151 -12.53 3.36 -0.72
C ILE A 151 -12.83 2.37 -1.85
N SER A 152 -12.46 1.10 -1.66
CA SER A 152 -12.51 0.04 -2.69
C SER A 152 -13.65 -0.92 -2.46
#